data_AF-A0A328WHN6-F1
#
_entry.id   AF-A0A328WHN6-F1
#
_cell.length_a   1.000
_cell.length_b   1.000
_cell.length_c   1.000
_cell.angle_alpha   90.00
_cell.angle_beta   90.00
_cell.angle_gamma   90.00
#
_symmetry.space_group_name_H-M   'P 1'
#
loop_
_entity.id
_entity.type
_entity.pdbx_description
1 polymer ?
#
loop_
_entity_poly.entity_id
_entity_poly.type
_entity_poly.pdbx_seq_one_letter_code
_entity_poly.pdbx_strand_id
1 'polypeptide(L)'
;MSGYLNVEVPIELLFTDLVTEEGKKDIQNYTDRWYEHHKLSADMPIMRFNSHKSLYRYFMNEQASPSAYLDWYKKIYITRGIEPPLKDEKLIAFRKDQFHMMKADLSSSGDFLHINPPLVKFNRAGGYFNLKDGHHRSTFLYCQGKRRIKVKMSNEDYIYWMNIEKLSEVDKSFHRHQRSLIYTPILHPSYFHLKSERDQTYPTRLDVIMDFLGSRSLRGTKVIDIGCNIGYYARHFAREGAHVTGLEPMDEHYDLALRLNRLEKVNFNLLPDRFESSSRLQRYEIGLLLTVFYHLMGDRVIRNAFLRKINQCVTDMLFWESGGEPETEKSLLLQNTHFTRYVKLAATSGTGKVRELGVFLKT
;
A
#
# COMPACT_ATOMS: atom_id res chain seq x y z
N MET A 1 -12.64 -31.90 7.08
CA MET A 1 -13.63 -30.83 6.80
C MET A 1 -12.89 -29.61 6.28
N SER A 2 -12.76 -29.44 4.96
CA SER A 2 -12.12 -28.25 4.37
C SER A 2 -13.12 -27.10 4.33
N GLY A 3 -13.36 -26.50 5.49
CA GLY A 3 -14.20 -25.31 5.61
C GLY A 3 -13.46 -24.05 5.17
N TYR A 4 -14.19 -23.12 4.55
CA TYR A 4 -13.75 -21.74 4.43
C TYR A 4 -14.03 -20.99 5.73
N LEU A 5 -13.19 -20.02 6.06
CA LEU A 5 -13.34 -19.12 7.20
C LEU A 5 -13.62 -17.70 6.73
N ASN A 6 -14.47 -16.99 7.46
CA ASN A 6 -14.68 -15.56 7.28
C ASN A 6 -13.85 -14.80 8.31
N VAL A 7 -12.94 -13.95 7.84
CA VAL A 7 -12.00 -13.21 8.70
C VAL A 7 -11.84 -11.78 8.22
N GLU A 8 -11.50 -10.86 9.13
CA GLU A 8 -11.19 -9.48 8.77
C GLU A 8 -9.74 -9.35 8.30
N VAL A 9 -9.54 -8.76 7.13
CA VAL A 9 -8.22 -8.52 6.53
C VAL A 9 -8.03 -7.02 6.30
N PRO A 10 -6.86 -6.45 6.60
CA PRO A 10 -6.56 -5.06 6.27
C PRO A 10 -6.52 -4.85 4.76
N ILE A 11 -7.05 -3.73 4.29
CA ILE A 11 -7.20 -3.48 2.86
C ILE A 11 -5.86 -3.35 2.13
N GLU A 12 -4.81 -2.98 2.87
CA GLU A 12 -3.43 -2.89 2.43
C GLU A 12 -2.83 -4.26 2.05
N LEU A 13 -3.46 -5.35 2.50
CA LEU A 13 -3.08 -6.72 2.14
C LEU A 13 -3.93 -7.30 1.01
N LEU A 14 -4.87 -6.55 0.44
CA LEU A 14 -5.73 -7.04 -0.64
C LEU A 14 -5.21 -6.60 -2.00
N PHE A 15 -4.88 -7.60 -2.81
CA PHE A 15 -4.33 -7.44 -4.14
C PHE A 15 -5.30 -8.05 -5.17
N THR A 16 -5.30 -7.53 -6.38
CA THR A 16 -6.03 -8.10 -7.50
C THR A 16 -5.53 -9.51 -7.81
N ASP A 17 -6.32 -10.26 -8.59
CA ASP A 17 -5.95 -11.64 -8.87
C ASP A 17 -4.71 -11.72 -9.77
N LEU A 18 -3.95 -12.80 -9.60
CA LEU A 18 -2.89 -13.20 -10.52
C LEU A 18 -3.25 -14.57 -11.10
N VAL A 19 -3.45 -14.59 -12.42
CA VAL A 19 -3.60 -15.83 -13.18
C VAL A 19 -2.20 -16.39 -13.38
N THR A 20 -1.94 -17.56 -12.80
CA THR A 20 -0.66 -18.26 -12.97
C THR A 20 -0.56 -18.89 -14.36
N GLU A 21 0.64 -19.27 -14.77
CA GLU A 21 0.86 -19.99 -16.02
C GLU A 21 -0.01 -21.26 -16.12
N GLU A 22 -0.11 -22.03 -15.03
CA GLU A 22 -0.97 -23.21 -14.97
C GLU A 22 -2.47 -22.88 -15.05
N GLY A 23 -2.88 -21.72 -14.51
CA GLY A 23 -4.27 -21.27 -14.50
C GLY A 23 -4.74 -20.74 -15.85
N LYS A 24 -3.84 -20.51 -16.81
CA LYS A 24 -4.19 -20.06 -18.17
C LYS A 24 -5.14 -21.04 -18.87
N LYS A 25 -4.99 -22.35 -18.62
CA LYS A 25 -5.82 -23.40 -19.23
C LYS A 25 -7.30 -23.32 -18.84
N ASP A 26 -7.59 -22.72 -17.70
CA ASP A 26 -8.94 -22.59 -17.16
C ASP A 26 -9.61 -21.28 -17.65
N ILE A 27 -8.87 -20.43 -18.38
CA ILE A 27 -9.40 -19.18 -18.93
C ILE A 27 -10.08 -19.44 -20.26
N GLN A 28 -11.41 -19.34 -20.26
CA GLN A 28 -12.20 -19.40 -21.48
C GLN A 28 -11.77 -18.31 -22.48
N ASN A 29 -11.55 -18.71 -23.74
CA ASN A 29 -11.08 -17.85 -24.82
C ASN A 29 -9.76 -17.13 -24.48
N TYR A 30 -8.83 -17.85 -23.83
CA TYR A 30 -7.49 -17.34 -23.54
C TYR A 30 -6.79 -16.87 -24.82
N THR A 31 -6.11 -15.73 -24.73
CA THR A 31 -5.13 -15.27 -25.72
C THR A 31 -3.94 -14.66 -25.00
N ASP A 32 -2.77 -14.68 -25.62
CA ASP A 32 -1.59 -14.00 -25.04
C ASP A 32 -1.80 -12.49 -24.93
N ARG A 33 -2.52 -11.87 -25.87
CA ARG A 33 -2.90 -10.45 -25.79
C ARG A 33 -3.74 -10.15 -24.55
N TRP A 34 -4.68 -11.03 -24.22
CA TRP A 34 -5.47 -10.90 -22.99
C TRP A 34 -4.59 -11.04 -21.77
N TYR A 35 -3.67 -12.01 -21.76
CA TYR A 35 -2.78 -12.23 -20.62
C TYR A 35 -1.83 -11.06 -20.38
N GLU A 36 -1.25 -10.49 -21.45
CA GLU A 36 -0.45 -9.27 -21.37
C GLU A 36 -1.25 -8.10 -20.80
N HIS A 37 -2.50 -7.93 -21.24
CA HIS A 37 -3.38 -6.91 -20.68
C HIS A 37 -3.72 -7.17 -19.20
N HIS A 38 -4.05 -8.43 -18.85
CA HIS A 38 -4.34 -8.85 -17.47
C HIS A 38 -3.20 -8.51 -16.53
N LYS A 39 -1.95 -8.80 -16.93
CA LYS A 39 -0.74 -8.51 -16.13
C LYS A 39 -0.58 -7.03 -15.75
N LEU A 40 -1.15 -6.09 -16.52
CA LEU A 40 -1.09 -4.66 -16.20
C LEU A 40 -1.89 -4.29 -14.94
N SER A 41 -2.82 -5.15 -14.52
CA SER A 41 -3.66 -4.93 -13.34
C SER A 41 -3.69 -6.15 -12.42
N ALA A 42 -2.88 -7.17 -12.71
CA ALA A 42 -2.74 -8.35 -11.88
C ALA A 42 -1.79 -8.07 -10.72
N ASP A 43 -2.03 -8.74 -9.59
CA ASP A 43 -1.13 -8.69 -8.44
C ASP A 43 -0.83 -7.25 -7.97
N MET A 44 -1.84 -6.38 -8.07
CA MET A 44 -1.76 -4.96 -7.73
C MET A 44 -2.61 -4.69 -6.49
N PRO A 45 -2.16 -3.88 -5.51
CA PRO A 45 -2.99 -3.54 -4.36
C PRO A 45 -4.32 -2.92 -4.80
N ILE A 46 -5.41 -3.23 -4.10
CA ILE A 46 -6.73 -2.62 -4.37
C ILE A 46 -6.67 -1.09 -4.23
N MET A 47 -5.79 -0.59 -3.36
CA MET A 47 -5.51 0.84 -3.21
C MET A 47 -4.98 1.49 -4.50
N ARG A 48 -4.43 0.71 -5.43
CA ARG A 48 -3.89 1.18 -6.71
C ARG A 48 -4.72 0.75 -7.91
N PHE A 49 -5.86 0.07 -7.67
CA PHE A 49 -6.69 -0.45 -8.74
C PHE A 49 -7.54 0.65 -9.40
N ASN A 50 -6.88 1.52 -10.17
CA ASN A 50 -7.40 2.81 -10.61
C ASN A 50 -8.69 2.67 -11.43
N SER A 51 -8.80 1.68 -12.31
CA SER A 51 -10.01 1.47 -13.12
C SER A 51 -11.28 1.38 -12.25
N HIS A 52 -11.22 0.65 -11.14
CA HIS A 52 -12.35 0.50 -10.24
C HIS A 52 -12.48 1.68 -9.27
N LYS A 53 -11.36 2.22 -8.78
CA LYS A 53 -11.37 3.40 -7.90
C LYS A 53 -12.00 4.60 -8.60
N SER A 54 -11.57 4.93 -9.82
CA SER A 54 -12.12 6.07 -10.58
C SER A 54 -13.62 5.92 -10.84
N LEU A 55 -14.11 4.70 -11.09
CA LEU A 55 -15.54 4.43 -11.25
C LEU A 55 -16.33 4.76 -9.98
N TYR A 56 -15.88 4.28 -8.81
CA TYR A 56 -16.60 4.53 -7.56
C TYR A 56 -16.49 5.98 -7.09
N ARG A 57 -15.33 6.61 -7.28
CA ARG A 57 -15.15 8.05 -7.05
C ARG A 57 -16.09 8.88 -7.93
N TYR A 58 -16.24 8.49 -9.21
CA TYR A 58 -17.21 9.10 -10.13
C TYR A 58 -18.66 8.97 -9.60
N PHE A 59 -19.06 7.80 -9.12
CA PHE A 59 -20.39 7.61 -8.52
C PHE A 59 -20.59 8.37 -7.21
N MET A 60 -19.51 8.72 -6.51
CA MET A 60 -19.53 9.57 -5.32
C MET A 60 -19.47 11.08 -5.64
N ASN A 61 -19.51 11.45 -6.93
CA ASN A 61 -19.35 12.83 -7.41
C ASN A 61 -18.02 13.48 -7.02
N GLU A 62 -16.99 12.68 -6.76
CA GLU A 62 -15.62 13.17 -6.76
C GLU A 62 -15.25 13.48 -8.22
N GLN A 63 -14.40 14.49 -8.48
CA GLN A 63 -13.99 14.90 -9.83
C GLN A 63 -13.15 13.83 -10.56
N ALA A 64 -13.79 12.69 -10.84
CA ALA A 64 -13.25 11.50 -11.45
C ALA A 64 -14.08 11.13 -12.68
N SER A 65 -13.57 10.21 -13.49
CA SER A 65 -14.22 9.74 -14.73
C SER A 65 -14.27 8.22 -14.76
N PRO A 66 -15.34 7.61 -15.31
CA PRO A 66 -15.41 6.17 -15.47
C PRO A 66 -14.58 5.66 -16.66
N SER A 67 -13.90 6.54 -17.41
CA SER A 67 -13.18 6.17 -18.65
C SER A 67 -12.16 5.05 -18.46
N ALA A 68 -11.37 5.08 -17.38
CA ALA A 68 -10.40 4.03 -17.09
C ALA A 68 -11.06 2.66 -16.84
N TYR A 69 -12.26 2.64 -16.25
CA TYR A 69 -13.04 1.42 -16.08
C TYR A 69 -13.58 0.89 -17.41
N LEU A 70 -14.13 1.78 -18.25
CA LEU A 70 -14.68 1.44 -19.55
C LEU A 70 -13.59 0.88 -20.48
N ASP A 71 -12.42 1.50 -20.51
CA ASP A 71 -11.27 1.02 -21.28
C ASP A 71 -10.81 -0.36 -20.82
N TRP A 72 -10.63 -0.54 -19.50
CA TRP A 72 -10.30 -1.84 -18.91
C TRP A 72 -11.35 -2.91 -19.27
N TYR A 73 -12.64 -2.60 -19.09
CA TYR A 73 -13.74 -3.52 -19.40
C TYR A 73 -13.76 -3.91 -20.88
N LYS A 74 -13.59 -2.97 -21.82
CA LYS A 74 -13.55 -3.32 -23.25
C LYS A 74 -12.35 -4.21 -23.56
N LYS A 75 -11.18 -3.86 -23.04
CA LYS A 75 -9.93 -4.59 -23.32
C LYS A 75 -9.99 -6.04 -22.83
N ILE A 76 -10.61 -6.34 -21.68
CA ILE A 76 -10.71 -7.74 -21.23
C ILE A 76 -11.49 -8.66 -22.19
N TYR A 77 -12.44 -8.13 -22.99
CA TYR A 77 -13.17 -8.91 -24.00
C TYR A 77 -12.51 -8.86 -25.37
N ILE A 78 -12.17 -7.67 -25.86
CA ILE A 78 -11.61 -7.49 -27.20
C ILE A 78 -10.28 -8.24 -27.35
N THR A 79 -9.44 -8.24 -26.31
CA THR A 79 -8.18 -9.00 -26.34
C THR A 79 -8.39 -10.51 -26.43
N ARG A 80 -9.55 -11.02 -26.02
CA ARG A 80 -9.98 -12.42 -26.19
C ARG A 80 -10.71 -12.69 -27.52
N GLY A 81 -10.86 -11.69 -28.38
CA GLY A 81 -11.61 -11.80 -29.63
C GLY A 81 -13.13 -11.86 -29.44
N ILE A 82 -13.65 -11.33 -28.33
CA ILE A 82 -15.07 -11.35 -27.99
C ILE A 82 -15.59 -9.91 -27.94
N GLU A 83 -16.84 -9.70 -28.35
CA GLU A 83 -17.52 -8.43 -28.16
C GLU A 83 -17.93 -8.23 -26.69
N PRO A 84 -17.71 -7.04 -26.09
CA PRO A 84 -18.18 -6.76 -24.74
C PRO A 84 -19.72 -6.92 -24.63
N PRO A 85 -20.23 -7.69 -23.63
CA PRO A 85 -21.68 -7.98 -23.51
C PRO A 85 -22.57 -6.75 -23.29
N LEU A 86 -21.98 -5.65 -22.79
CA LEU A 86 -22.68 -4.41 -22.48
C LEU A 86 -21.94 -3.26 -23.12
N LYS A 87 -22.71 -2.35 -23.74
CA LYS A 87 -22.22 -1.03 -24.16
C LYS A 87 -22.01 -0.12 -22.95
N ASP A 88 -21.16 0.89 -23.10
CA ASP A 88 -20.69 1.78 -22.02
C ASP A 88 -21.83 2.32 -21.16
N GLU A 89 -22.85 2.93 -21.75
CA GLU A 89 -23.97 3.53 -21.01
C GLU A 89 -24.71 2.50 -20.14
N LYS A 90 -25.01 1.32 -20.70
CA LYS A 90 -25.68 0.24 -19.97
C LYS A 90 -24.78 -0.35 -18.88
N LEU A 91 -23.48 -0.46 -19.13
CA LEU A 91 -22.52 -0.92 -18.14
C LEU A 91 -22.42 0.06 -16.96
N ILE A 92 -22.36 1.37 -17.24
CA ILE A 92 -22.31 2.40 -16.19
C ILE A 92 -23.60 2.39 -15.37
N ALA A 93 -24.77 2.33 -16.02
CA ALA A 93 -26.05 2.23 -15.33
C ALA A 93 -26.09 0.98 -14.41
N PHE A 94 -25.74 -0.19 -14.95
CA PHE A 94 -25.67 -1.42 -14.18
C PHE A 94 -24.73 -1.33 -12.96
N ARG A 95 -23.54 -0.74 -13.14
CA ARG A 95 -22.57 -0.56 -12.03
C ARG A 95 -23.04 0.48 -11.02
N LYS A 96 -23.79 1.49 -11.45
CA LYS A 96 -24.38 2.50 -10.56
C LYS A 96 -25.48 1.89 -9.69
N ASP A 97 -26.31 1.02 -10.24
CA ASP A 97 -27.33 0.28 -9.46
C ASP A 97 -26.67 -0.60 -8.40
N GLN A 98 -25.63 -1.35 -8.78
CA GLN A 98 -24.84 -2.15 -7.83
C GLN A 98 -24.19 -1.28 -6.73
N PHE A 99 -23.69 -0.10 -7.09
CA PHE A 99 -23.17 0.86 -6.11
C PHE A 99 -24.25 1.31 -5.11
N HIS A 100 -25.45 1.65 -5.59
CA HIS A 100 -26.56 2.05 -4.73
C HIS A 100 -27.00 0.92 -3.79
N MET A 101 -27.05 -0.33 -4.29
CA MET A 101 -27.34 -1.50 -3.45
C MET A 101 -26.29 -1.69 -2.36
N MET A 102 -25.00 -1.64 -2.69
CA MET A 102 -23.92 -1.78 -1.70
C MET A 102 -23.91 -0.62 -0.69
N LYS A 103 -24.25 0.60 -1.12
CA LYS A 103 -24.35 1.77 -0.23
C LYS A 103 -25.54 1.64 0.74
N ALA A 104 -26.68 1.16 0.26
CA ALA A 104 -27.85 0.89 1.09
C ALA A 104 -27.54 -0.18 2.14
N ASP A 105 -26.96 -1.32 1.72
CA ASP A 105 -26.55 -2.41 2.62
C ASP A 105 -25.58 -1.93 3.71
N LEU A 106 -24.55 -1.17 3.33
CA LEU A 106 -23.58 -0.61 4.28
C LEU A 106 -24.22 0.31 5.32
N SER A 107 -25.37 0.91 5.00
CA SER A 107 -26.09 1.84 5.88
C SER A 107 -27.11 1.14 6.79
N SER A 108 -27.67 -0.01 6.37
CA SER A 108 -28.78 -0.68 7.07
C SER A 108 -28.34 -1.76 8.07
N SER A 109 -27.20 -2.43 7.82
CA SER A 109 -26.62 -3.46 8.71
C SER A 109 -25.29 -4.03 8.20
N GLY A 110 -25.02 -3.91 6.90
CA GLY A 110 -23.88 -4.53 6.22
C GLY A 110 -24.05 -6.03 5.98
N ASP A 111 -25.26 -6.56 6.11
CA ASP A 111 -25.52 -8.00 6.10
C ASP A 111 -25.11 -8.65 4.78
N PHE A 112 -25.37 -8.03 3.62
CA PHE A 112 -24.98 -8.62 2.34
C PHE A 112 -23.47 -8.71 2.20
N LEU A 113 -22.73 -7.65 2.55
CA LEU A 113 -21.26 -7.66 2.54
C LEU A 113 -20.67 -8.62 3.59
N HIS A 114 -21.44 -8.96 4.64
CA HIS A 114 -21.08 -9.96 5.64
C HIS A 114 -21.42 -11.39 5.24
N ILE A 115 -22.53 -11.62 4.53
CA ILE A 115 -22.99 -12.93 4.07
C ILE A 115 -22.20 -13.39 2.85
N ASN A 116 -21.84 -12.46 1.95
CA ASN A 116 -21.06 -12.73 0.75
C ASN A 116 -19.72 -11.97 0.77
N PRO A 117 -18.78 -12.31 1.66
CA PRO A 117 -17.45 -11.71 1.67
C PRO A 117 -16.63 -12.12 0.44
N PRO A 118 -15.71 -11.27 -0.07
CA PRO A 118 -14.81 -11.63 -1.16
C PRO A 118 -13.96 -12.86 -0.85
N LEU A 119 -13.80 -13.74 -1.83
CA LEU A 119 -12.92 -14.89 -1.76
C LEU A 119 -11.47 -14.45 -2.00
N VAL A 120 -10.57 -14.85 -1.10
CA VAL A 120 -9.13 -14.59 -1.22
C VAL A 120 -8.32 -15.88 -1.15
N LYS A 121 -7.12 -15.83 -1.72
CA LYS A 121 -6.05 -16.81 -1.55
C LYS A 121 -4.81 -16.12 -1.01
N PHE A 122 -4.18 -16.70 0.00
CA PHE A 122 -2.95 -16.13 0.56
C PHE A 122 -1.76 -16.35 -0.38
N ASN A 123 -1.07 -15.27 -0.73
CA ASN A 123 0.16 -15.28 -1.48
C ASN A 123 1.34 -15.50 -0.52
N ARG A 124 1.83 -16.74 -0.45
CA ARG A 124 2.90 -17.13 0.47
C ARG A 124 4.25 -16.47 0.18
N ALA A 125 4.50 -16.10 -1.08
CA ALA A 125 5.75 -15.47 -1.50
C ALA A 125 5.78 -13.99 -1.12
N GLY A 126 4.63 -13.31 -1.19
CA GLY A 126 4.53 -11.87 -0.96
C GLY A 126 3.98 -11.46 0.40
N GLY A 127 3.30 -12.34 1.14
CA GLY A 127 2.72 -12.00 2.45
C GLY A 127 1.49 -11.10 2.36
N TYR A 128 0.60 -11.36 1.39
CA TYR A 128 -0.66 -10.65 1.13
C TYR A 128 -1.71 -11.60 0.53
N PHE A 129 -2.89 -11.08 0.18
CA PHE A 129 -4.00 -11.86 -0.34
C PHE A 129 -4.36 -11.46 -1.77
N ASN A 130 -4.39 -12.42 -2.68
CA ASN A 130 -4.98 -12.21 -4.01
C ASN A 130 -6.49 -12.46 -3.94
N LEU A 131 -7.27 -11.48 -4.36
CA LEU A 131 -8.73 -11.57 -4.52
C LEU A 131 -9.06 -12.49 -5.70
N LYS A 132 -9.73 -13.61 -5.42
CA LYS A 132 -10.26 -14.54 -6.43
C LYS A 132 -11.63 -14.12 -6.95
N ASP A 133 -12.35 -13.30 -6.18
CA ASP A 133 -13.54 -12.60 -6.63
C ASP A 133 -13.68 -11.25 -5.91
N GLY A 134 -14.78 -10.55 -6.16
CA GLY A 134 -15.19 -9.44 -5.29
C GLY A 134 -14.32 -8.19 -5.38
N HIS A 135 -13.58 -7.98 -6.47
CA HIS A 135 -12.80 -6.75 -6.70
C HIS A 135 -13.68 -5.50 -6.57
N HIS A 136 -14.86 -5.51 -7.18
CA HIS A 136 -15.86 -4.45 -7.04
C HIS A 136 -16.25 -4.15 -5.58
N ARG A 137 -16.59 -5.18 -4.80
CA ARG A 137 -16.97 -5.04 -3.38
C ARG A 137 -15.80 -4.48 -2.56
N SER A 138 -14.60 -5.01 -2.79
CA SER A 138 -13.39 -4.60 -2.06
C SER A 138 -13.01 -3.15 -2.37
N THR A 139 -13.00 -2.76 -3.65
CA THR A 139 -12.70 -1.38 -4.05
C THR A 139 -13.79 -0.40 -3.61
N PHE A 140 -15.07 -0.80 -3.62
CA PHE A 140 -16.14 0.02 -3.06
C PHE A 140 -15.89 0.30 -1.57
N LEU A 141 -15.63 -0.74 -0.77
CA LEU A 141 -15.37 -0.59 0.67
C LEU A 141 -14.12 0.26 0.95
N TYR A 142 -13.08 0.10 0.12
CA TYR A 142 -11.89 0.96 0.15
C TYR A 142 -12.27 2.43 -0.06
N CYS A 143 -13.04 2.75 -1.10
CA CYS A 143 -13.46 4.12 -1.37
C CYS A 143 -14.44 4.67 -0.30
N GLN A 144 -15.12 3.80 0.46
CA GLN A 144 -15.89 4.18 1.66
C GLN A 144 -15.00 4.39 2.91
N GLY A 145 -13.66 4.34 2.76
CA GLY A 145 -12.70 4.54 3.84
C GLY A 145 -12.57 3.36 4.81
N LYS A 146 -13.07 2.17 4.45
CA LYS A 146 -12.87 0.98 5.28
C LYS A 146 -11.41 0.54 5.21
N ARG A 147 -10.82 0.32 6.38
CA ARG A 147 -9.43 -0.11 6.56
C ARG A 147 -9.27 -1.61 6.72
N ARG A 148 -10.38 -2.29 7.04
CA ARG A 148 -10.48 -3.75 7.16
C ARG A 148 -11.79 -4.17 6.55
N ILE A 149 -11.79 -5.32 5.88
CA ILE A 149 -13.01 -5.90 5.33
C ILE A 149 -13.05 -7.40 5.66
N LYS A 150 -14.25 -7.95 5.81
CA LYS A 150 -14.41 -9.40 5.92
C LYS A 150 -14.13 -10.05 4.57
N VAL A 151 -13.34 -11.10 4.56
CA VAL A 151 -13.03 -11.94 3.40
C VAL A 151 -13.21 -13.41 3.75
N LYS A 152 -13.36 -14.25 2.74
CA LYS A 152 -13.44 -15.70 2.83
C LYS A 152 -12.13 -16.32 2.38
N MET A 153 -11.54 -17.20 3.19
CA MET A 153 -10.29 -17.91 2.86
C MET A 153 -10.29 -19.35 3.35
N SER A 154 -9.36 -20.18 2.87
CA SER A 154 -9.21 -21.54 3.37
C SER A 154 -8.64 -21.55 4.79
N ASN A 155 -8.94 -22.60 5.58
CA ASN A 155 -8.33 -22.78 6.89
C ASN A 155 -6.78 -22.87 6.82
N GLU A 156 -6.25 -23.46 5.76
CA GLU A 156 -4.80 -23.56 5.54
C GLU A 156 -4.16 -22.18 5.35
N ASP A 157 -4.77 -21.33 4.50
CA ASP A 157 -4.30 -19.96 4.29
C ASP A 157 -4.39 -19.13 5.57
N TYR A 158 -5.47 -19.31 6.35
CA TYR A 158 -5.63 -18.65 7.65
C TYR A 158 -4.51 -19.04 8.63
N ILE A 159 -4.26 -20.33 8.83
CA ILE A 159 -3.20 -20.82 9.72
C ILE A 159 -1.84 -20.29 9.27
N TYR A 160 -1.56 -20.33 7.96
CA TYR A 160 -0.29 -19.86 7.40
C TYR A 160 -0.09 -18.35 7.60
N TRP A 161 -1.15 -17.55 7.40
CA TRP A 161 -1.14 -16.10 7.61
C TRP A 161 -0.96 -15.73 9.08
N MET A 162 -1.68 -16.40 9.98
CA MET A 162 -1.63 -16.14 11.43
C MET A 162 -0.25 -16.41 12.03
N ASN A 163 0.53 -17.32 11.44
CA ASN A 163 1.96 -17.52 11.73
C ASN A 163 2.28 -17.50 13.24
N ILE A 164 1.47 -18.22 14.02
CA ILE A 164 1.38 -18.08 15.48
C ILE A 164 2.73 -18.32 16.17
N GLU A 165 3.57 -19.18 15.60
CA GLU A 165 4.93 -19.46 16.08
C GLU A 165 5.79 -18.19 16.21
N LYS A 166 5.60 -17.22 15.31
CA LYS A 166 6.35 -15.94 15.29
C LYS A 166 5.69 -14.85 16.11
N LEU A 167 4.44 -15.03 16.54
CA LEU A 167 3.73 -14.04 17.34
C LEU A 167 4.43 -13.80 18.68
N SER A 168 4.87 -14.88 19.34
CA SER A 168 5.60 -14.80 20.61
C SER A 168 6.92 -14.01 20.52
N GLU A 169 7.56 -13.96 19.33
CA GLU A 169 8.75 -13.15 19.13
C GLU A 169 8.40 -11.66 19.17
N VAL A 170 7.30 -11.25 18.56
CA VAL A 170 6.82 -9.86 18.56
C VAL A 170 6.40 -9.44 19.96
N ASP A 171 5.65 -10.28 20.68
CA ASP A 171 5.21 -9.98 22.04
C ASP A 171 6.41 -9.76 22.98
N LYS A 172 7.46 -10.59 22.88
CA LYS A 172 8.70 -10.40 23.65
C LYS A 172 9.36 -9.04 23.37
N SER A 173 9.28 -8.52 22.15
CA SER A 173 9.80 -7.19 21.79
C SER A 173 9.00 -6.07 22.46
N PHE A 174 7.67 -6.16 22.40
CA PHE A 174 6.78 -5.21 23.07
C PHE A 174 7.06 -5.11 24.57
N HIS A 175 7.20 -6.26 25.24
CA HIS A 175 7.51 -6.31 26.67
C HIS A 175 8.91 -5.77 26.99
N ARG A 176 9.92 -6.16 26.22
CA ARG A 176 11.31 -5.71 26.42
C ARG A 176 11.43 -4.18 26.34
N HIS A 177 10.73 -3.57 25.39
CA HIS A 177 10.80 -2.13 25.14
C HIS A 177 9.64 -1.33 25.77
N GLN A 178 8.83 -1.97 26.65
CA GLN A 178 7.70 -1.36 27.36
C GLN A 178 6.75 -0.54 26.47
N ARG A 179 6.45 -1.06 25.28
CA ARG A 179 5.68 -0.33 24.27
C ARG A 179 4.19 -0.37 24.53
N SER A 180 3.56 0.80 24.57
CA SER A 180 2.10 0.97 24.72
C SER A 180 1.43 1.61 23.50
N LEU A 181 2.21 2.23 22.61
CA LEU A 181 1.74 2.93 21.42
C LEU A 181 2.62 2.56 20.21
N ILE A 182 2.01 2.55 19.03
CA ILE A 182 2.71 2.28 17.77
C ILE A 182 2.59 3.48 16.82
N TYR A 183 3.66 3.79 16.10
CA TYR A 183 3.67 4.95 15.20
C TYR A 183 2.80 4.72 13.96
N THR A 184 2.88 3.52 13.37
CA THR A 184 2.09 3.07 12.21
C THR A 184 1.37 1.75 12.51
N PRO A 185 0.34 1.37 11.74
CA PRO A 185 -0.41 0.15 11.98
C PRO A 185 0.43 -1.13 11.83
N ILE A 186 0.09 -2.15 12.62
CA ILE A 186 0.53 -3.53 12.41
C ILE A 186 -0.62 -4.28 11.73
N LEU A 187 -0.35 -4.93 10.61
CA LEU A 187 -1.40 -5.51 9.74
C LEU A 187 -1.81 -6.92 10.15
N HIS A 188 -1.22 -7.46 11.21
CA HIS A 188 -1.54 -8.78 11.74
C HIS A 188 -2.75 -8.72 12.71
N PRO A 189 -3.73 -9.65 12.63
CA PRO A 189 -4.98 -9.59 13.40
C PRO A 189 -4.81 -9.46 14.91
N SER A 190 -3.79 -10.10 15.49
CA SER A 190 -3.51 -10.04 16.92
C SER A 190 -3.25 -8.62 17.44
N TYR A 191 -2.91 -7.66 16.56
CA TYR A 191 -2.57 -6.28 16.95
C TYR A 191 -3.64 -5.26 16.54
N PHE A 192 -4.80 -5.69 16.04
CA PHE A 192 -5.90 -4.80 15.62
C PHE A 192 -6.51 -3.96 16.74
N HIS A 193 -6.29 -4.33 17.99
CA HIS A 193 -6.73 -3.59 19.15
C HIS A 193 -5.82 -2.37 19.46
N LEU A 194 -4.60 -2.34 18.90
CA LEU A 194 -3.67 -1.23 19.06
C LEU A 194 -4.08 -0.07 18.15
N LYS A 195 -4.01 1.14 18.71
CA LYS A 195 -4.15 2.38 17.92
C LYS A 195 -2.77 2.82 17.46
N SER A 196 -2.66 3.29 16.21
CA SER A 196 -1.46 3.95 15.73
C SER A 196 -1.58 5.46 15.74
N GLU A 197 -0.45 6.15 15.93
CA GLU A 197 -0.40 7.62 15.87
C GLU A 197 -0.59 8.18 14.47
N ARG A 198 -0.24 7.38 13.45
CA ARG A 198 -0.32 7.72 12.04
C ARG A 198 -1.00 6.62 11.26
N ASP A 199 -1.55 7.00 10.11
CA ASP A 199 -2.16 6.09 9.13
C ASP A 199 -3.28 5.21 9.72
N GLN A 200 -3.97 5.71 10.75
CA GLN A 200 -5.15 5.07 11.34
C GLN A 200 -6.43 5.41 10.56
N THR A 201 -6.55 6.65 10.08
CA THR A 201 -7.75 7.19 9.43
C THR A 201 -7.52 7.36 7.93
N TYR A 202 -8.52 7.00 7.12
CA TYR A 202 -8.51 7.21 5.68
C TYR A 202 -8.83 8.68 5.33
N PRO A 203 -8.17 9.28 4.32
CA PRO A 203 -7.02 8.75 3.59
C PRO A 203 -5.75 8.80 4.45
N THR A 204 -4.95 7.75 4.37
CA THR A 204 -3.65 7.64 5.02
C THR A 204 -2.54 8.27 4.18
N ARG A 205 -1.33 8.40 4.73
CA ARG A 205 -0.16 8.82 3.94
C ARG A 205 0.14 7.77 2.87
N LEU A 206 -0.03 6.49 3.20
CA LEU A 206 0.11 5.41 2.23
C LEU A 206 -0.88 5.57 1.07
N ASP A 207 -2.16 5.87 1.34
CA ASP A 207 -3.17 6.10 0.29
C ASP A 207 -2.73 7.20 -0.68
N VAL A 208 -2.25 8.33 -0.13
CA VAL A 208 -1.82 9.49 -0.92
C VAL A 208 -0.58 9.15 -1.77
N ILE A 209 0.40 8.45 -1.20
CA ILE A 209 1.60 8.00 -1.93
C ILE A 209 1.20 7.04 -3.05
N MET A 210 0.34 6.05 -2.76
CA MET A 210 -0.11 5.06 -3.74
C MET A 210 -0.95 5.68 -4.86
N ASP A 211 -1.79 6.68 -4.54
CA ASP A 211 -2.53 7.46 -5.55
C ASP A 211 -1.59 8.23 -6.47
N PHE A 212 -0.52 8.85 -5.94
CA PHE A 212 0.47 9.55 -6.77
C PHE A 212 1.25 8.59 -7.68
N LEU A 213 1.63 7.41 -7.17
CA LEU A 213 2.32 6.39 -7.97
C LEU A 213 1.44 5.83 -9.11
N GLY A 214 0.11 5.89 -8.96
CA GLY A 214 -0.85 5.49 -9.98
C GLY A 214 -0.59 4.06 -10.49
N SER A 215 -0.44 3.91 -11.81
CA SER A 215 -0.17 2.63 -12.48
C SER A 215 1.31 2.28 -12.64
N ARG A 216 2.24 3.07 -12.09
CA ARG A 216 3.68 2.81 -12.21
C ARG A 216 4.06 1.47 -11.57
N SER A 217 4.58 0.51 -12.33
CA SER A 217 5.08 -0.73 -11.73
C SER A 217 6.18 -0.46 -10.70
N LEU A 218 6.09 -1.11 -9.53
CA LEU A 218 7.14 -1.09 -8.50
C LEU A 218 8.00 -2.35 -8.51
N ARG A 219 7.68 -3.33 -9.37
CA ARG A 219 8.41 -4.58 -9.47
C ARG A 219 9.86 -4.32 -9.87
N GLY A 220 10.80 -4.72 -9.02
CA GLY A 220 12.23 -4.51 -9.21
C GLY A 220 12.73 -3.09 -8.94
N THR A 221 11.82 -2.14 -8.66
CA THR A 221 12.20 -0.76 -8.32
C THR A 221 12.97 -0.74 -7.00
N LYS A 222 14.09 -0.04 -6.96
CA LYS A 222 14.88 0.13 -5.73
C LYS A 222 14.30 1.26 -4.89
N VAL A 223 13.86 0.92 -3.68
CA VAL A 223 13.20 1.85 -2.76
C VAL A 223 13.99 1.93 -1.46
N ILE A 224 14.14 3.14 -0.92
CA ILE A 224 14.70 3.35 0.41
C ILE A 224 13.67 4.00 1.34
N ASP A 225 13.47 3.42 2.52
CA ASP A 225 12.61 3.95 3.58
C ASP A 225 13.50 4.47 4.72
N ILE A 226 13.67 5.80 4.78
CA ILE A 226 14.63 6.47 5.66
C ILE A 226 13.96 6.76 7.00
N GLY A 227 14.42 6.12 8.09
CA GLY A 227 13.74 6.18 9.38
C GLY A 227 12.45 5.38 9.35
N CYS A 228 12.53 4.11 8.91
CA CYS A 228 11.37 3.29 8.58
C CYS A 228 10.52 2.87 9.80
N ASN A 229 10.96 3.18 11.02
CA ASN A 229 10.32 2.76 12.26
C ASN A 229 10.12 1.24 12.24
N ILE A 230 8.89 0.77 12.50
CA ILE A 230 8.53 -0.64 12.47
C ILE A 230 8.36 -1.23 11.05
N GLY A 231 8.69 -0.48 9.99
CA GLY A 231 8.77 -0.97 8.60
C GLY A 231 7.43 -1.05 7.84
N TYR A 232 6.42 -0.27 8.23
CA TYR A 232 5.07 -0.31 7.62
C TYR A 232 5.09 -0.04 6.10
N TYR A 233 5.69 1.08 5.68
CA TYR A 233 5.79 1.43 4.26
C TYR A 233 6.73 0.49 3.53
N ALA A 234 7.89 0.20 4.11
CA ALA A 234 8.85 -0.75 3.56
C ALA A 234 8.20 -2.11 3.21
N ARG A 235 7.38 -2.68 4.10
CA ARG A 235 6.65 -3.93 3.81
C ARG A 235 5.63 -3.76 2.69
N HIS A 236 4.93 -2.63 2.60
CA HIS A 236 3.97 -2.41 1.53
C HIS A 236 4.65 -2.35 0.15
N PHE A 237 5.73 -1.56 0.02
CA PHE A 237 6.50 -1.51 -1.23
C PHE A 237 7.11 -2.88 -1.59
N ALA A 238 7.59 -3.64 -0.60
CA ALA A 238 8.12 -4.99 -0.82
C ALA A 238 7.03 -5.96 -1.33
N ARG A 239 5.79 -5.87 -0.82
CA ARG A 239 4.64 -6.65 -1.32
C ARG A 239 4.31 -6.35 -2.78
N GLU A 240 4.52 -5.12 -3.23
CA GLU A 240 4.39 -4.73 -4.63
C GLU A 240 5.58 -5.15 -5.52
N GLY A 241 6.55 -5.89 -4.96
CA GLY A 241 7.70 -6.42 -5.67
C GLY A 241 8.91 -5.48 -5.75
N ALA A 242 8.93 -4.39 -4.99
CA ALA A 242 10.09 -3.50 -4.92
C ALA A 242 11.26 -4.14 -4.16
N HIS A 243 12.48 -3.72 -4.51
CA HIS A 243 13.68 -4.02 -3.74
C HIS A 243 13.89 -2.94 -2.68
N VAL A 244 13.37 -3.20 -1.48
CA VAL A 244 13.31 -2.20 -0.41
C VAL A 244 14.51 -2.32 0.54
N THR A 245 15.10 -1.18 0.88
CA THR A 245 16.00 -1.02 2.03
C THR A 245 15.37 -0.08 3.06
N GLY A 246 15.13 -0.55 4.28
CA GLY A 246 14.69 0.28 5.39
C GLY A 246 15.86 0.61 6.32
N LEU A 247 15.95 1.86 6.78
CA LEU A 247 16.92 2.28 7.80
C LEU A 247 16.22 2.66 9.09
N GLU A 248 16.68 2.11 10.20
CA GLU A 248 16.15 2.45 11.52
C GLU A 248 17.24 2.32 12.59
N PRO A 249 17.82 3.44 13.07
CA PRO A 249 18.92 3.41 14.03
C PRO A 249 18.48 3.17 15.48
N MET A 250 17.19 3.27 15.81
CA MET A 250 16.73 2.99 17.17
C MET A 250 16.49 1.49 17.37
N ASP A 251 17.25 0.88 18.27
CA ASP A 251 17.21 -0.56 18.55
C ASP A 251 15.80 -1.11 18.77
N GLU A 252 14.96 -0.35 19.48
CA GLU A 252 13.58 -0.72 19.78
C GLU A 252 12.66 -0.76 18.54
N HIS A 253 12.82 0.17 17.59
CA HIS A 253 12.08 0.15 16.34
C HIS A 253 12.63 -0.94 15.42
N TYR A 254 13.95 -1.08 15.36
CA TYR A 254 14.65 -2.07 14.55
C TYR A 254 14.30 -3.51 14.96
N ASP A 255 14.38 -3.85 16.25
CA ASP A 255 14.06 -5.19 16.77
C ASP A 255 12.59 -5.55 16.47
N LEU A 256 11.66 -4.60 16.66
CA LEU A 256 10.26 -4.83 16.35
C LEU A 256 10.03 -4.99 14.84
N ALA A 257 10.63 -4.15 14.00
CA ALA A 257 10.55 -4.27 12.54
C ALA A 257 11.04 -5.64 12.04
N LEU A 258 12.17 -6.13 12.58
CA LEU A 258 12.72 -7.43 12.23
C LEU A 258 11.75 -8.57 12.55
N ARG A 259 11.11 -8.53 13.72
CA ARG A 259 10.14 -9.55 14.15
C ARG A 259 8.85 -9.48 13.35
N LEU A 260 8.38 -8.27 13.05
CA LEU A 260 7.20 -8.07 12.20
C LEU A 260 7.43 -8.56 10.76
N ASN A 261 8.64 -8.42 10.21
CA ASN A 261 8.97 -8.99 8.91
C ASN A 261 8.83 -10.52 8.90
N ARG A 262 9.24 -11.19 9.98
CA ARG A 262 9.06 -12.64 10.15
C ARG A 262 7.60 -13.02 10.37
N LEU A 263 6.87 -12.25 11.18
CA LEU A 263 5.45 -12.49 11.47
C LEU A 263 4.59 -12.32 10.21
N GLU A 264 4.74 -11.21 9.50
CA GLU A 264 3.98 -10.89 8.29
C GLU A 264 4.53 -11.57 7.03
N LYS A 265 5.64 -12.31 7.15
CA LYS A 265 6.32 -13.04 6.05
C LYS A 265 6.67 -12.14 4.87
N VAL A 266 7.14 -10.92 5.15
CA VAL A 266 7.61 -9.96 4.15
C VAL A 266 9.08 -9.66 4.40
N ASN A 267 9.90 -9.89 3.37
CA ASN A 267 11.33 -9.67 3.45
C ASN A 267 11.71 -8.35 2.76
N PHE A 268 12.47 -7.53 3.47
CA PHE A 268 13.20 -6.41 2.90
C PHE A 268 14.53 -6.25 3.64
N ASN A 269 15.47 -5.51 3.05
CA ASN A 269 16.77 -5.27 3.66
C ASN A 269 16.64 -4.22 4.78
N LEU A 270 16.72 -4.63 6.04
CA LEU A 270 16.60 -3.73 7.19
C LEU A 270 17.98 -3.46 7.82
N LEU A 271 18.38 -2.20 7.89
CA LEU A 271 19.69 -1.76 8.39
C LEU A 271 19.54 -0.92 9.66
N PRO A 272 20.29 -1.22 10.75
CA PRO A 272 20.31 -0.42 11.97
C PRO A 272 21.20 0.83 11.84
N ASP A 273 21.30 1.42 10.64
CA ASP A 273 22.20 2.53 10.37
C ASP A 273 21.49 3.88 10.51
N ARG A 274 22.27 4.92 10.81
CA ARG A 274 21.87 6.30 10.48
C ARG A 274 22.13 6.57 9.01
N PHE A 275 21.21 7.29 8.37
CA PHE A 275 21.24 7.50 6.93
C PHE A 275 22.47 8.30 6.46
N GLU A 276 22.80 9.39 7.15
CA GLU A 276 23.89 10.29 6.80
C GLU A 276 25.27 9.64 6.89
N SER A 277 25.44 8.62 7.74
CA SER A 277 26.72 7.95 8.00
C SER A 277 26.82 6.54 7.41
N SER A 278 25.73 5.96 6.90
CA SER A 278 25.77 4.62 6.33
C SER A 278 26.65 4.53 5.08
N SER A 279 27.58 3.57 5.11
CA SER A 279 28.43 3.18 3.98
C SER A 279 27.80 2.08 3.12
N ARG A 280 26.65 1.52 3.54
CA ARG A 280 25.97 0.39 2.89
C ARG A 280 24.91 0.81 1.88
N LEU A 281 24.72 2.12 1.70
CA LEU A 281 23.70 2.66 0.81
C LEU A 281 24.14 2.60 -0.65
N GLN A 282 23.21 2.20 -1.49
CA GLN A 282 23.32 2.24 -2.95
C GLN A 282 22.47 3.38 -3.54
N ARG A 283 22.25 3.34 -4.86
CA ARG A 283 21.28 4.22 -5.53
C ARG A 283 19.89 3.58 -5.53
N TYR A 284 18.89 4.40 -5.28
CA TYR A 284 17.48 4.06 -5.16
C TYR A 284 16.69 5.01 -6.05
N GLU A 285 15.65 4.50 -6.70
CA GLU A 285 14.78 5.30 -7.56
C GLU A 285 13.81 6.12 -6.71
N ILE A 286 13.25 5.49 -5.66
CA ILE A 286 12.27 6.10 -4.77
C ILE A 286 12.83 6.18 -3.36
N GLY A 287 12.79 7.36 -2.75
CA GLY A 287 13.03 7.57 -1.33
C GLY A 287 11.74 7.88 -0.58
N LEU A 288 11.60 7.36 0.64
CA LEU A 288 10.58 7.74 1.61
C LEU A 288 11.28 8.45 2.79
N LEU A 289 10.85 9.67 3.09
CA LEU A 289 11.38 10.52 4.15
C LEU A 289 10.24 11.14 4.95
N LEU A 290 9.59 10.33 5.78
CA LEU A 290 8.30 10.68 6.38
C LEU A 290 8.46 11.11 7.84
N THR A 291 8.39 12.42 8.13
CA THR A 291 8.57 12.97 9.49
C THR A 291 9.95 12.62 10.10
N VAL A 292 11.03 12.70 9.32
CA VAL A 292 12.39 12.38 9.80
C VAL A 292 13.35 13.56 9.72
N PHE A 293 13.30 14.33 8.63
CA PHE A 293 14.34 15.33 8.32
C PHE A 293 14.52 16.41 9.39
N TYR A 294 13.44 16.83 10.05
CA TYR A 294 13.48 17.88 11.06
C TYR A 294 14.33 17.56 12.28
N HIS A 295 14.49 16.28 12.63
CA HIS A 295 15.35 15.88 13.75
C HIS A 295 16.81 16.27 13.52
N LEU A 296 17.20 16.51 12.27
CA LEU A 296 18.57 16.82 11.87
C LEU A 296 18.79 18.31 11.61
N MET A 297 17.73 19.12 11.56
CA MET A 297 17.82 20.52 11.14
C MET A 297 18.65 21.38 12.09
N GLY A 298 18.68 21.05 13.39
CA GLY A 298 19.43 21.77 14.40
C GLY A 298 20.96 21.61 14.31
N ASP A 299 21.45 20.54 13.68
CA ASP A 299 22.89 20.29 13.50
C ASP A 299 23.26 20.49 12.02
N ARG A 300 23.99 21.57 11.74
CA ARG A 300 24.39 21.93 10.37
C ARG A 300 25.31 20.88 9.72
N VAL A 301 26.17 20.23 10.48
CA VAL A 301 27.12 19.24 9.94
C VAL A 301 26.37 17.98 9.52
N ILE A 302 25.53 17.45 10.42
CA ILE A 302 24.71 16.26 10.19
C ILE A 302 23.70 16.53 9.06
N ARG A 303 22.99 17.66 9.10
CA ARG A 303 22.04 18.07 8.06
C ARG A 303 22.68 18.11 6.67
N ASN A 304 23.86 18.73 6.55
CA ASN A 304 24.53 18.84 5.27
C ASN A 304 25.04 17.47 4.77
N ALA A 305 25.48 16.59 5.67
CA ALA A 305 25.83 15.22 5.31
C ALA A 305 24.61 14.42 4.83
N PHE A 306 23.48 14.56 5.53
CA PHE A 306 22.20 13.96 5.17
C PHE A 306 21.73 14.41 3.78
N LEU A 307 21.72 15.72 3.50
CA LEU A 307 21.32 16.27 2.19
C LEU A 307 22.23 15.79 1.06
N ARG A 308 23.56 15.77 1.28
CA ARG A 308 24.50 15.18 0.31
C ARG A 308 24.18 13.71 0.04
N LYS A 309 23.84 12.94 1.08
CA LYS A 309 23.48 11.53 0.93
C LYS A 309 22.18 11.34 0.17
N ILE A 310 21.14 12.14 0.42
CA ILE A 310 19.91 12.15 -0.39
C ILE A 310 20.26 12.39 -1.86
N ASN A 311 21.04 13.45 -2.14
CA ASN A 311 21.43 13.82 -3.49
C ASN A 311 22.21 12.70 -4.24
N GLN A 312 22.99 11.91 -3.50
CA GLN A 312 23.77 10.79 -4.05
C GLN A 312 22.89 9.54 -4.28
N CYS A 313 22.03 9.24 -3.32
CA CYS A 313 21.37 7.94 -3.21
C CYS A 313 19.97 7.90 -3.83
N VAL A 314 19.18 8.97 -3.83
CA VAL A 314 17.80 8.93 -4.35
C VAL A 314 17.76 9.60 -5.72
N THR A 315 17.36 8.90 -6.78
CA THR A 315 17.65 9.35 -8.16
C THR A 315 16.47 9.83 -8.98
N ASP A 316 15.23 9.51 -8.59
CA ASP A 316 14.04 9.85 -9.37
C ASP A 316 13.05 10.67 -8.52
N MET A 317 12.56 10.10 -7.41
CA MET A 317 11.61 10.82 -6.54
C MET A 317 11.83 10.58 -5.05
N LEU A 318 11.50 11.59 -4.25
CA LEU A 318 11.53 11.54 -2.80
C LEU A 318 10.16 11.93 -2.25
N PHE A 319 9.41 10.96 -1.73
CA PHE A 319 8.25 11.27 -0.90
C PHE A 319 8.73 11.80 0.44
N TRP A 320 8.20 12.94 0.84
CA TRP A 320 8.62 13.65 2.04
C TRP A 320 7.40 14.13 2.80
N GLU A 321 7.48 14.02 4.12
CA GLU A 321 6.52 14.64 5.02
C GLU A 321 7.23 15.54 6.03
N SER A 322 6.72 16.76 6.19
CA SER A 322 7.33 17.77 7.04
C SER A 322 7.36 17.40 8.52
N GLY A 323 8.41 17.85 9.21
CA GLY A 323 8.56 17.75 10.65
C GLY A 323 7.85 18.86 11.43
N GLY A 324 7.78 20.05 10.84
CA GLY A 324 7.11 21.22 11.43
C GLY A 324 7.39 22.53 10.69
N GLU A 325 8.44 22.59 9.87
CA GLU A 325 8.83 23.79 9.11
C GLU A 325 8.83 23.50 7.61
N PRO A 326 7.66 23.29 6.98
CA PRO A 326 7.58 22.76 5.62
C PRO A 326 8.32 23.63 4.58
N GLU A 327 8.23 24.96 4.67
CA GLU A 327 8.91 25.84 3.71
C GLU A 327 10.43 25.82 3.86
N THR A 328 10.94 25.80 5.10
CA THR A 328 12.38 25.68 5.38
C THR A 328 12.92 24.34 4.90
N GLU A 329 12.24 23.24 5.23
CA GLU A 329 12.61 21.88 4.82
C GLU A 329 12.63 21.73 3.29
N LYS A 330 11.58 22.21 2.59
CA LYS A 330 11.51 22.21 1.13
C LYS A 330 12.64 22.99 0.48
N SER A 331 12.91 24.19 1.00
CA SER A 331 13.99 25.04 0.47
C SER A 331 15.35 24.35 0.60
N LEU A 332 15.62 23.72 1.74
CA LEU A 332 16.86 22.98 1.96
C LEU A 332 16.99 21.79 1.00
N LEU A 333 15.93 21.01 0.80
CA LEU A 333 15.94 19.87 -0.12
C LEU A 333 16.17 20.33 -1.58
N LEU A 334 15.46 21.36 -2.05
CA LEU A 334 15.62 21.87 -3.42
C LEU A 334 16.99 22.51 -3.68
N GLN A 335 17.56 23.21 -2.69
CA GLN A 335 18.84 23.90 -2.86
C GLN A 335 20.06 22.97 -2.77
N ASN A 336 19.92 21.81 -2.12
CA ASN A 336 21.05 20.93 -1.80
C ASN A 336 20.96 19.55 -2.45
N THR A 337 19.95 19.32 -3.29
CA THR A 337 19.77 18.07 -4.03
C THR A 337 19.47 18.37 -5.50
N HIS A 338 19.51 17.35 -6.34
CA HIS A 338 19.24 17.46 -7.77
C HIS A 338 17.74 17.46 -8.12
N PHE A 339 16.84 17.44 -7.14
CA PHE A 339 15.41 17.56 -7.41
C PHE A 339 15.10 18.98 -7.88
N THR A 340 14.36 19.08 -8.98
CA THR A 340 14.06 20.34 -9.65
C THR A 340 12.62 20.81 -9.41
N ARG A 341 11.76 19.90 -8.96
CA ARG A 341 10.33 20.17 -8.79
C ARG A 341 9.82 19.56 -7.49
N TYR A 342 8.90 20.27 -6.85
CA TYR A 342 8.12 19.78 -5.73
C TYR A 342 6.63 19.77 -6.08
N VAL A 343 5.92 18.72 -5.66
CA VAL A 343 4.46 18.61 -5.78
C VAL A 343 3.90 18.34 -4.39
N LYS A 344 3.07 19.28 -3.90
CA LYS A 344 2.28 19.06 -2.68
C LYS A 344 1.19 18.03 -2.96
N LEU A 345 1.12 17.00 -2.12
CA LEU A 345 0.14 15.92 -2.27
C LEU A 345 -1.02 16.05 -1.28
N ALA A 346 -0.74 16.32 -0.01
CA ALA A 346 -1.77 16.47 1.01
C ALA A 346 -1.28 17.29 2.21
N ALA A 347 -2.23 17.84 2.96
CA ALA A 347 -2.00 18.17 4.37
C ALA A 347 -2.27 16.92 5.21
N THR A 348 -1.39 16.62 6.16
CA THR A 348 -1.52 15.49 7.06
C THR A 348 -1.57 15.99 8.50
N SER A 349 -2.12 15.18 9.40
CA SER A 349 -2.13 15.47 10.82
C SER A 349 -1.77 14.23 11.62
N GLY A 350 -1.11 14.45 12.74
CA GLY A 350 -0.72 13.41 13.69
C GLY A 350 0.19 14.01 14.75
N THR A 351 0.24 13.39 15.93
CA THR A 351 1.02 13.89 17.08
C THR A 351 0.70 15.37 17.43
N GLY A 352 -0.55 15.82 17.20
CA GLY A 352 -0.99 17.19 17.45
C GLY A 352 -0.46 18.27 16.48
N LYS A 353 0.22 17.90 15.39
CA LYS A 353 0.77 18.86 14.41
C LYS A 353 0.17 18.66 13.03
N VAL A 354 -0.12 19.77 12.34
CA VAL A 354 -0.41 19.77 10.89
C VAL A 354 0.92 19.74 10.15
N ARG A 355 0.99 18.87 9.13
CA ARG A 355 2.20 18.60 8.34
C ARG A 355 1.85 18.62 6.86
N GLU A 356 2.87 18.72 6.03
CA GLU A 356 2.74 18.68 4.58
C GLU A 356 3.37 17.40 4.06
N LEU A 357 2.59 16.63 3.29
CA LEU A 357 3.06 15.49 2.52
C LEU A 357 3.21 15.92 1.06
N GLY A 358 4.37 15.66 0.50
CA GLY A 358 4.69 15.99 -0.88
C GLY A 358 5.69 15.03 -1.51
N VAL A 359 6.03 15.31 -2.75
CA VAL A 359 7.04 14.55 -3.50
C VAL A 359 7.96 15.51 -4.25
N PHE A 360 9.26 15.31 -4.07
CA PHE A 360 10.28 15.94 -4.89
C PHE A 360 10.57 15.06 -6.09
N LEU A 361 10.71 15.68 -7.26
CA LEU A 361 10.89 15.01 -8.54
C LEU A 361 12.14 15.53 -9.22
N LYS A 362 12.86 14.61 -9.85
CA LYS A 362 13.88 14.93 -10.84
C LYS A 362 13.21 14.96 -12.21
N THR A 363 13.22 16.13 -12.86
CA THR A 363 12.77 16.25 -14.26
C THR A 363 13.75 15.63 -15.23
#